data_AF-A0A934DDU1-F1
#
_entry.id   AF-A0A934DDU1-F1
#
_cell.length_a   1.000
_cell.length_b   1.000
_cell.length_c   1.000
_cell.angle_alpha   90.00
_cell.angle_beta   90.00
_cell.angle_gamma   90.00
#
_symmetry.space_group_name_H-M   'P 1'
#
loop_
_entity.id
_entity.type
_entity.pdbx_description
1 polymer ?
#
loop_
_entity_poly.entity_id
_entity_poly.type
_entity_poly.pdbx_seq_one_letter_code
_entity_poly.pdbx_strand_id
1 'polypeptide(L)'
;MSTMLGEIVATEFYRNRMLRIKEQSLRWAVSSIEEYSDTYIFPMPFEHGAIASKRDEVISHLKAQDFHNEGIREYRTALTPKGVKGFRIATQLDPLDSIRSQAVIYELATEIENARVPKARQVVYSFRLKPNRNGRLYDPRYSWDSFRAKALEIASSGQYSHVLLTDISDFYPSITTVQL
;
A
#
# COMPACT_ATOMS: atom_id res chain seq x y z
N MET A 1 28.98 5.49 -26.64
CA MET A 1 27.82 5.39 -27.56
C MET A 1 27.01 4.11 -27.34
N SER A 2 27.61 2.94 -27.12
CA SER A 2 26.88 1.67 -26.89
C SER A 2 25.96 1.65 -25.66
N THR A 3 26.35 2.31 -24.55
CA THR A 3 25.59 2.34 -23.30
C THR A 3 24.35 3.23 -23.39
N MET A 4 24.50 4.40 -24.03
CA MET A 4 23.42 5.36 -24.24
C MET A 4 22.32 4.83 -25.17
N LEU A 5 22.69 4.03 -26.18
CA LEU A 5 21.72 3.31 -27.03
C LEU A 5 20.96 2.21 -26.26
N GLY A 6 21.63 1.50 -25.34
CA GLY A 6 20.97 0.50 -24.48
C GLY A 6 19.96 1.11 -23.51
N GLU A 7 20.29 2.27 -22.93
CA GLU A 7 19.40 3.02 -22.04
C GLU A 7 18.19 3.61 -22.77
N ILE A 8 18.38 4.15 -23.98
CA ILE A 8 17.28 4.67 -24.81
C ILE A 8 16.31 3.54 -25.22
N VAL A 9 16.84 2.38 -25.64
CA VAL A 9 16.01 1.22 -26.03
C VAL A 9 15.27 0.63 -24.82
N ALA A 10 15.91 0.56 -23.64
CA ALA A 10 15.23 0.13 -22.42
C ALA A 10 14.12 1.10 -22.03
N THR A 11 14.38 2.41 -22.08
CA THR A 11 13.40 3.45 -21.76
C THR A 11 12.21 3.45 -22.73
N GLU A 12 12.42 3.24 -24.03
CA GLU A 12 11.34 3.06 -25.01
C GLU A 12 10.58 1.74 -24.82
N PHE A 13 11.28 0.66 -24.45
CA PHE A 13 10.66 -0.63 -24.17
C PHE A 13 9.76 -0.60 -22.93
N TYR A 14 10.16 0.12 -21.87
CA TYR A 14 9.34 0.30 -20.68
C TYR A 14 8.17 1.27 -20.92
N ARG A 15 8.36 2.36 -21.68
CA ARG A 15 7.26 3.27 -22.09
C ARG A 15 6.17 2.57 -22.89
N ASN A 16 6.51 1.56 -23.68
CA ASN A 16 5.56 0.82 -24.51
C ASN A 16 4.89 -0.38 -23.81
N ARG A 17 5.17 -0.65 -22.52
CA ARG A 17 4.45 -1.67 -21.77
C ARG A 17 3.16 -1.12 -21.20
N MET A 18 2.04 -1.63 -21.71
CA MET A 18 0.76 -1.49 -21.03
C MET A 18 0.75 -2.33 -19.74
N LEU A 19 0.46 -1.69 -18.61
CA LEU A 19 0.23 -2.39 -17.34
C LEU A 19 -1.27 -2.51 -17.09
N ARG A 20 -1.78 -3.73 -17.16
CA ARG A 20 -3.20 -4.02 -16.85
C ARG A 20 -3.30 -4.89 -15.61
N ILE A 21 -4.29 -4.59 -14.77
CA ILE A 21 -4.58 -5.35 -13.54
C ILE A 21 -5.63 -6.43 -13.83
N LYS A 22 -5.49 -7.58 -13.18
CA LYS A 22 -6.43 -8.69 -13.34
C LYS A 22 -7.78 -8.29 -12.77
N GLU A 23 -8.84 -8.70 -13.46
CA GLU A 23 -10.22 -8.43 -13.04
C GLU A 23 -10.52 -8.89 -11.62
N GLN A 24 -10.05 -10.09 -11.25
CA GLN A 24 -10.22 -10.64 -9.91
C GLN A 24 -9.59 -9.75 -8.81
N SER A 25 -8.47 -9.10 -9.12
CA SER A 25 -7.76 -8.22 -8.19
C SER A 25 -8.54 -6.92 -7.98
N LEU A 26 -9.12 -6.37 -9.05
CA LEU A 26 -10.01 -5.21 -8.98
C LEU A 26 -11.28 -5.56 -8.19
N ARG A 27 -11.90 -6.72 -8.45
CA ARG A 27 -13.09 -7.17 -7.72
C ARG A 27 -12.79 -7.32 -6.23
N TRP A 28 -11.65 -7.94 -5.91
CA TRP A 28 -11.16 -8.08 -4.55
C TRP A 28 -10.94 -6.71 -3.88
N ALA A 29 -10.33 -5.75 -4.59
CA ALA A 29 -10.09 -4.40 -4.06
C ALA A 29 -11.39 -3.68 -3.72
N VAL A 30 -12.41 -3.73 -4.59
CA VAL A 30 -13.73 -3.18 -4.25
C VAL A 30 -14.30 -3.84 -2.99
N SER A 31 -14.21 -5.17 -2.87
CA SER A 31 -14.71 -5.88 -1.67
C SER A 31 -13.93 -5.49 -0.42
N SER A 32 -12.62 -5.30 -0.56
CA SER A 32 -11.76 -4.86 0.53
C SER A 32 -12.14 -3.46 1.02
N ILE A 33 -12.42 -2.52 0.12
CA ILE A 33 -12.77 -1.15 0.50
C ILE A 33 -14.16 -1.10 1.14
N GLU A 34 -15.12 -1.84 0.60
CA GLU A 34 -16.47 -1.95 1.17
C GLU A 34 -16.43 -2.40 2.64
N GLU A 35 -15.55 -3.35 2.98
CA GLU A 35 -15.45 -3.93 4.32
C GLU A 35 -14.50 -3.14 5.24
N TYR A 36 -13.36 -2.65 4.72
CA TYR A 36 -12.25 -2.12 5.53
C TYR A 36 -11.94 -0.64 5.29
N SER A 37 -12.75 0.05 4.47
CA SER A 37 -12.49 1.42 3.99
C SER A 37 -11.25 1.50 3.07
N ASP A 38 -11.12 2.62 2.36
CA ASP A 38 -9.96 2.94 1.53
C ASP A 38 -8.79 3.47 2.39
N THR A 39 -9.10 4.10 3.52
CA THR A 39 -8.15 4.62 4.49
C THR A 39 -8.71 4.54 5.91
N TYR A 40 -7.81 4.50 6.90
CA TYR A 40 -8.15 4.56 8.32
C TYR A 40 -8.19 6.00 8.87
N ILE A 41 -7.82 6.99 8.06
CA ILE A 41 -7.68 8.40 8.47
C ILE A 41 -8.94 9.20 8.13
N PHE A 42 -9.49 8.98 6.95
CA PHE A 42 -10.62 9.74 6.42
C PHE A 42 -11.89 8.90 6.45
N PRO A 43 -13.07 9.53 6.49
CA PRO A 43 -14.32 8.82 6.23
C PRO A 43 -14.32 8.27 4.80
N MET A 44 -15.00 7.14 4.62
CA MET A 44 -15.18 6.52 3.31
C MET A 44 -15.93 7.47 2.37
N PRO A 45 -15.42 7.73 1.15
CA PRO A 45 -16.11 8.53 0.13
C PRO A 45 -17.46 7.92 -0.23
N PHE A 46 -18.48 8.75 -0.44
CA PHE A 46 -19.85 8.29 -0.73
C PHE A 46 -19.92 7.57 -2.09
N GLU A 47 -19.00 7.91 -3.00
CA GLU A 47 -18.84 7.33 -4.33
C GLU A 47 -18.61 5.81 -4.28
N HIS A 48 -18.02 5.28 -3.20
CA HIS A 48 -17.87 3.82 -3.05
C HIS A 48 -19.22 3.09 -3.01
N GLY A 49 -20.30 3.73 -2.54
CA GLY A 49 -21.66 3.17 -2.63
C GLY A 49 -22.19 3.12 -4.07
N ALA A 50 -21.89 4.13 -4.89
CA ALA A 50 -22.22 4.13 -6.31
C ALA A 50 -21.39 3.11 -7.09
N ILE A 51 -20.09 3.01 -6.79
CA ILE A 51 -19.18 2.01 -7.36
C ILE A 51 -19.66 0.59 -7.04
N ALA A 52 -20.05 0.32 -5.80
CA ALA A 52 -20.62 -0.97 -5.40
C ALA A 52 -21.86 -1.33 -6.24
N SER A 53 -22.74 -0.35 -6.47
CA SER A 53 -23.97 -0.52 -7.25
C SER A 53 -23.71 -0.73 -8.75
N LYS A 54 -22.58 -0.23 -9.26
CA LYS A 54 -22.15 -0.33 -10.67
C LYS A 54 -20.87 -1.14 -10.83
N ARG A 55 -20.67 -2.14 -9.95
CA ARG A 55 -19.40 -2.88 -9.81
C ARG A 55 -18.87 -3.39 -11.15
N ASP A 56 -19.67 -4.11 -11.91
CA ASP A 56 -19.19 -4.72 -13.17
C ASP A 56 -18.78 -3.70 -14.23
N GLU A 57 -19.48 -2.56 -14.29
CA GLU A 57 -19.15 -1.45 -15.20
C GLU A 57 -17.82 -0.80 -14.78
N VAL A 58 -17.66 -0.50 -13.49
CA VAL A 58 -16.42 0.09 -12.95
C VAL A 58 -15.23 -0.85 -13.15
N ILE A 59 -15.40 -2.15 -12.85
CA ILE A 59 -14.36 -3.16 -13.06
C ILE A 59 -13.97 -3.26 -14.54
N SER A 60 -14.96 -3.24 -15.45
CA SER A 60 -14.70 -3.27 -16.89
C SER A 60 -13.95 -2.03 -17.36
N HIS A 61 -14.35 -0.85 -16.86
CA HIS A 61 -13.66 0.41 -17.13
C HIS A 61 -12.21 0.37 -16.65
N LEU A 62 -11.96 0.04 -15.38
CA LEU A 62 -10.62 -0.02 -14.80
C LEU A 62 -9.74 -1.08 -15.49
N LYS A 63 -10.28 -2.24 -15.83
CA LYS A 63 -9.52 -3.31 -16.52
C LYS A 63 -9.01 -2.88 -17.90
N ALA A 64 -9.71 -1.96 -18.57
CA ALA A 64 -9.31 -1.45 -19.88
C ALA A 64 -8.17 -0.41 -19.80
N GLN A 65 -7.94 0.17 -18.62
CA GLN A 65 -6.96 1.23 -18.41
C GLN A 65 -5.51 0.72 -18.43
N ASP A 66 -4.60 1.57 -18.87
CA ASP A 66 -3.17 1.34 -18.74
C ASP A 66 -2.64 2.02 -17.48
N PHE A 67 -2.39 1.24 -16.43
CA PHE A 67 -2.02 1.78 -15.12
C PHE A 67 -0.64 2.39 -15.08
N HIS A 68 0.21 2.10 -16.06
CA HIS A 68 1.55 2.69 -16.14
C HIS A 68 1.50 4.11 -16.71
N ASN A 69 0.71 4.28 -17.78
CA ASN A 69 0.66 5.53 -18.53
C ASN A 69 -0.49 6.44 -18.08
N GLU A 70 -1.53 5.90 -17.46
CA GLU A 70 -2.58 6.68 -16.82
C GLU A 70 -2.11 7.10 -15.44
N GLY A 71 -1.89 8.41 -15.28
CA GLY A 71 -1.53 9.02 -14.00
C GLY A 71 -2.57 8.81 -12.90
N ILE A 72 -2.35 9.49 -11.78
CA ILE A 72 -3.32 9.53 -10.68
C ILE A 72 -4.27 10.70 -10.94
N ARG A 73 -5.57 10.47 -10.70
CA ARG A 73 -6.64 11.47 -10.72
C ARG A 73 -6.44 12.48 -9.58
N GLU A 74 -7.26 13.52 -9.59
CA GLU A 74 -7.26 14.48 -8.49
C GLU A 74 -7.59 13.81 -7.16
N TYR A 75 -6.79 14.10 -6.14
CA TYR A 75 -6.91 13.55 -4.81
C TYR A 75 -7.01 14.68 -3.79
N ARG A 76 -7.54 14.36 -2.60
CA ARG A 76 -7.62 15.35 -1.51
C ARG A 76 -6.48 15.17 -0.52
N THR A 77 -6.00 16.28 0.02
CA THR A 77 -5.03 16.31 1.11
C THR A 77 -5.58 17.09 2.29
N ALA A 78 -5.28 16.65 3.52
CA ALA A 78 -5.65 17.36 4.73
C ALA A 78 -4.55 17.30 5.79
N LEU A 79 -4.52 18.31 6.66
CA LEU A 79 -3.73 18.27 7.88
C LEU A 79 -4.43 17.37 8.91
N THR A 80 -3.72 16.36 9.38
CA THR A 80 -4.21 15.42 10.38
C THR A 80 -3.34 15.48 11.64
N PRO A 81 -3.91 15.41 12.84
CA PRO A 81 -3.12 15.43 14.07
C PRO A 81 -2.14 14.25 14.14
N LYS A 82 -0.88 14.52 14.47
CA LYS A 82 0.18 13.54 14.80
C LYS A 82 0.37 13.39 16.32
N GLY A 83 -0.26 14.26 17.11
CA GLY A 83 -0.18 14.33 18.57
C GLY A 83 -0.73 15.66 19.07
N VAL A 84 -0.37 16.07 20.30
CA VAL A 84 -0.90 17.30 20.94
C VAL A 84 -0.51 18.58 20.19
N LYS A 85 0.66 18.62 19.55
CA LYS A 85 1.22 19.85 18.94
C LYS A 85 1.68 19.68 17.49
N GLY A 86 1.44 18.51 16.87
CA GLY A 86 1.97 18.18 15.56
C GLY A 86 0.88 17.81 14.57
N PHE A 87 1.09 18.16 13.31
CA PHE A 87 0.25 17.76 12.19
C PHE A 87 1.07 16.95 11.18
N ARG A 88 0.39 16.14 10.38
CA ARG A 88 0.93 15.47 9.19
C ARG A 88 -0.03 15.68 8.03
N ILE A 89 0.52 15.84 6.83
CA ILE A 89 -0.29 15.84 5.61
C ILE A 89 -0.71 14.38 5.37
N ALA A 90 -2.02 14.15 5.27
CA ALA A 90 -2.58 12.89 4.83
C ALA A 90 -3.27 13.08 3.49
N THR A 91 -3.20 12.05 2.64
CA THR A 91 -3.80 12.03 1.31
C THR A 91 -4.90 10.98 1.29
N GLN A 92 -6.02 11.30 0.63
CA GLN A 92 -7.01 10.32 0.22
C GLN A 92 -7.15 10.40 -1.29
N LEU A 93 -6.91 9.26 -1.93
CA LEU A 93 -6.97 9.13 -3.38
C LEU A 93 -8.41 9.27 -3.88
N ASP A 94 -8.55 9.55 -5.17
CA ASP A 94 -9.81 9.33 -5.87
C ASP A 94 -10.31 7.90 -5.62
N PRO A 95 -11.63 7.66 -5.43
CA PRO A 95 -12.19 6.34 -5.18
C PRO A 95 -11.76 5.26 -6.19
N LEU A 96 -11.61 5.62 -7.47
CA LEU A 96 -11.13 4.70 -8.50
C LEU A 96 -9.64 4.41 -8.32
N ASP A 97 -8.82 5.40 -8.00
CA ASP A 97 -7.40 5.20 -7.74
C ASP A 97 -7.12 4.46 -6.42
N SER A 98 -7.98 4.58 -5.42
CA SER A 98 -7.97 3.72 -4.23
C SER A 98 -8.15 2.25 -4.61
N ILE A 99 -9.10 1.94 -5.49
CA ILE A 99 -9.31 0.58 -6.04
C ILE A 99 -8.07 0.12 -6.82
N ARG A 100 -7.52 1.00 -7.68
CA ARG A 100 -6.30 0.70 -8.45
C ARG A 100 -5.13 0.34 -7.54
N SER A 101 -4.85 1.20 -6.57
CA SER A 101 -3.76 1.02 -5.60
C SER A 101 -3.91 -0.28 -4.82
N GLN A 102 -5.10 -0.55 -4.29
CA GLN A 102 -5.34 -1.74 -3.49
C GLN A 102 -5.29 -3.04 -4.31
N ALA A 103 -5.73 -3.00 -5.57
CA ALA A 103 -5.61 -4.14 -6.48
C ALA A 103 -4.15 -4.44 -6.85
N VAL A 104 -3.32 -3.40 -7.06
CA VAL A 104 -1.88 -3.55 -7.28
C VAL A 104 -1.21 -4.18 -6.07
N ILE A 105 -1.50 -3.69 -4.86
CA ILE A 105 -0.94 -4.24 -3.62
C ILE A 105 -1.36 -5.71 -3.45
N TYR A 106 -2.61 -6.05 -3.79
CA TYR A 106 -3.10 -7.43 -3.75
C TYR A 106 -2.30 -8.35 -4.68
N GLU A 107 -2.05 -7.93 -5.93
CA GLU A 107 -1.28 -8.73 -6.90
C GLU A 107 0.16 -8.94 -6.47
N LEU A 108 0.78 -7.89 -5.90
CA LEU A 108 2.19 -7.90 -5.50
C LEU A 108 2.41 -8.39 -4.06
N ALA A 109 1.34 -8.79 -3.35
CA ALA A 109 1.44 -9.06 -1.92
C ALA A 109 2.45 -10.17 -1.58
N THR A 110 2.55 -11.19 -2.43
CA THR A 110 3.48 -12.31 -2.23
C THR A 110 4.92 -11.87 -2.47
N GLU A 111 5.15 -11.14 -3.55
CA GLU A 111 6.44 -10.60 -3.96
C GLU A 111 6.98 -9.62 -2.93
N ILE A 112 6.12 -8.71 -2.45
CA ILE A 112 6.45 -7.77 -1.37
C ILE A 112 6.86 -8.54 -0.11
N GLU A 113 6.08 -9.55 0.31
CA GLU A 113 6.41 -10.31 1.52
C GLU A 113 7.66 -11.18 1.37
N ASN A 114 7.95 -11.70 0.17
CA ASN A 114 9.17 -12.44 -0.14
C ASN A 114 10.42 -11.55 -0.11
N ALA A 115 10.29 -10.28 -0.48
CA ALA A 115 11.38 -9.30 -0.40
C ALA A 115 11.64 -8.78 1.02
N ARG A 116 10.68 -8.97 1.95
CA ARG A 116 10.78 -8.54 3.35
C ARG A 116 11.45 -9.59 4.21
N VAL A 117 11.91 -9.18 5.39
CA VAL A 117 12.38 -10.12 6.42
C VAL A 117 11.26 -11.14 6.73
N PRO A 118 11.55 -12.46 6.72
CA PRO A 118 10.53 -13.49 6.89
C PRO A 118 9.72 -13.32 8.19
N LYS A 119 8.41 -13.51 8.09
CA LYS A 119 7.46 -13.48 9.22
C LYS A 119 7.93 -14.28 10.43
N ALA A 120 8.47 -15.48 10.19
CA ALA A 120 8.96 -16.40 11.21
C ALA A 120 10.07 -15.80 12.11
N ARG A 121 10.80 -14.77 11.65
CA ARG A 121 11.81 -14.09 12.49
C ARG A 121 11.19 -13.20 13.56
N GLN A 122 9.92 -12.81 13.42
CA GLN A 122 9.19 -12.00 14.41
C GLN A 122 9.93 -10.69 14.80
N VAL A 123 10.55 -10.02 13.81
CA VAL A 123 11.27 -8.74 14.00
C VAL A 123 10.64 -7.56 13.25
N VAL A 124 9.73 -7.81 12.30
CA VAL A 124 8.99 -6.78 11.55
C VAL A 124 7.51 -7.08 11.62
N TYR A 125 6.75 -6.16 12.22
CA TYR A 125 5.31 -6.31 12.50
C TYR A 125 4.42 -5.35 11.71
N SER A 126 4.96 -4.23 11.22
CA SER A 126 4.19 -3.22 10.50
C SER A 126 3.57 -3.79 9.23
N PHE A 127 2.26 -3.61 9.04
CA PHE A 127 1.52 -3.86 7.78
C PHE A 127 1.94 -5.14 7.05
N ARG A 128 2.05 -6.28 7.75
CA ARG A 128 2.36 -7.56 7.09
C ARG A 128 1.20 -7.98 6.20
N LEU A 129 1.47 -8.27 4.93
CA LEU A 129 0.42 -8.63 3.97
C LEU A 129 0.04 -10.10 4.13
N LYS A 130 -1.26 -10.38 4.13
CA LYS A 130 -1.84 -11.73 4.02
C LYS A 130 -3.26 -11.59 3.46
N PRO A 131 -3.38 -11.14 2.20
CA PRO A 131 -4.67 -10.94 1.60
C PRO A 131 -5.49 -12.23 1.64
N ASN A 132 -6.76 -12.15 2.01
CA ASN A 132 -7.67 -13.29 2.04
C ASN A 132 -8.87 -13.07 1.11
N ARG A 133 -9.72 -14.08 0.95
CA ARG A 133 -10.91 -13.98 0.07
C ARG A 133 -11.99 -13.00 0.57
N ASN A 134 -11.95 -12.59 1.83
CA ASN A 134 -12.94 -11.71 2.46
C ASN A 134 -12.53 -10.23 2.39
N GLY A 135 -11.59 -9.87 1.50
CA GLY A 135 -11.12 -8.49 1.36
C GLY A 135 -10.09 -8.05 2.40
N ARG A 136 -9.73 -8.85 3.41
CA ARG A 136 -8.74 -8.40 4.40
C ARG A 136 -7.34 -8.42 3.80
N LEU A 137 -6.66 -7.28 3.77
CA LEU A 137 -5.31 -7.14 3.23
C LEU A 137 -4.21 -7.61 4.19
N TYR A 138 -4.31 -7.23 5.47
CA TYR A 138 -3.24 -7.41 6.45
C TYR A 138 -3.40 -8.68 7.29
N ASP A 139 -2.26 -9.27 7.72
CA ASP A 139 -2.22 -10.40 8.64
C ASP A 139 -2.54 -9.92 10.06
N PRO A 140 -3.70 -10.30 10.65
CA PRO A 140 -4.09 -9.83 11.98
C PRO A 140 -3.15 -10.31 13.09
N ARG A 141 -2.31 -11.33 12.83
CA ARG A 141 -1.30 -11.82 13.78
C ARG A 141 -0.10 -10.90 13.93
N TYR A 142 0.05 -9.92 13.03
CA TYR A 142 1.11 -8.92 13.03
C TYR A 142 0.49 -7.54 13.23
N SER A 143 0.19 -7.25 14.48
CA SER A 143 -0.42 -6.02 14.96
C SER A 143 0.51 -5.27 15.92
N TRP A 144 0.11 -4.04 16.28
CA TRP A 144 0.76 -3.28 17.34
C TRP A 144 0.85 -4.05 18.66
N ASP A 145 -0.20 -4.78 19.03
CA ASP A 145 -0.22 -5.56 20.28
C ASP A 145 0.76 -6.74 20.22
N SER A 146 0.83 -7.44 19.09
CA SER A 146 1.80 -8.54 18.92
C SER A 146 3.24 -8.04 18.92
N PHE A 147 3.50 -6.84 18.39
CA PHE A 147 4.80 -6.18 18.49
C PHE A 147 5.13 -5.86 19.95
N ARG A 148 4.21 -5.22 20.68
CA ARG A 148 4.39 -4.87 22.10
C ARG A 148 4.64 -6.10 22.96
N ALA A 149 3.88 -7.17 22.74
CA ALA A 149 4.06 -8.43 23.46
C ALA A 149 5.47 -9.02 23.23
N LYS A 150 5.95 -9.03 21.97
CA LYS A 150 7.29 -9.52 21.66
C LYS A 150 8.39 -8.62 22.22
N ALA A 151 8.22 -7.30 22.14
CA ALA A 151 9.17 -6.36 22.70
C ALA A 151 9.30 -6.53 24.22
N LEU A 152 8.18 -6.73 24.93
CA LEU A 152 8.17 -7.00 26.36
C LEU A 152 8.84 -8.34 26.69
N GLU A 153 8.54 -9.41 25.94
CA GLU A 153 9.20 -10.72 26.09
C GLU A 153 10.72 -10.59 25.99
N ILE A 154 11.23 -9.87 24.99
CA ILE A 154 12.67 -9.65 24.78
C ILE A 154 13.25 -8.81 25.92
N ALA A 155 12.58 -7.73 26.32
CA ALA A 155 13.05 -6.86 27.40
C ALA A 155 13.10 -7.59 28.75
N SER A 156 12.17 -8.52 29.01
CA SER A 156 12.12 -9.32 30.24
C SER A 156 13.03 -10.55 30.22
N SER A 157 13.71 -10.85 29.11
CA SER A 157 14.56 -12.04 28.97
C SER A 157 15.85 -12.00 29.80
N GLY A 158 16.27 -10.83 30.27
CA GLY A 158 17.56 -10.62 30.93
C GLY A 158 18.78 -10.70 30.00
N GLN A 159 18.58 -10.95 28.70
CA GLN A 159 19.68 -11.05 27.71
C GLN A 159 20.28 -9.70 27.31
N TYR A 160 19.49 -8.63 27.43
CA TYR A 160 19.86 -7.29 26.99
C TYR A 160 19.72 -6.32 28.16
N SER A 161 20.71 -5.43 28.31
CA SER A 161 20.74 -4.40 29.35
C SER A 161 20.35 -3.00 28.83
N HIS A 162 20.26 -2.84 27.52
CA HIS A 162 20.04 -1.54 26.87
C HIS A 162 19.01 -1.66 25.74
N VAL A 163 18.32 -0.55 25.46
CA VAL A 163 17.38 -0.41 24.33
C VAL A 163 17.85 0.75 23.46
N LEU A 164 17.97 0.50 22.16
CA LEU A 164 18.22 1.55 21.17
C LEU A 164 16.88 2.09 20.67
N LEU A 165 16.68 3.40 20.81
CA LEU A 165 15.51 4.11 20.32
C LEU A 165 15.91 5.01 19.16
N THR A 166 15.19 4.91 18.04
CA THR A 166 15.41 5.71 16.84
C THR A 166 14.08 6.13 16.25
N ASP A 167 14.02 7.33 15.69
CA ASP A 167 12.87 7.85 14.94
C ASP A 167 13.33 8.37 13.57
N ILE A 168 12.46 8.27 12.57
CA ILE A 168 12.69 8.82 11.24
C ILE A 168 11.72 9.98 11.04
N SER A 169 12.25 11.20 11.08
CA SER A 169 11.50 12.40 10.73
C SER A 169 11.01 12.31 9.28
N ASP A 170 9.75 12.67 9.06
CA ASP A 170 9.14 12.80 7.73
C ASP A 170 9.43 11.62 6.79
N PHE A 171 9.16 10.41 7.26
CA PHE A 171 9.43 9.16 6.54
C PHE A 171 8.97 9.21 5.06
N TYR A 172 7.70 9.52 4.79
CA TYR A 172 7.16 9.51 3.42
C TYR A 172 7.80 10.58 2.51
N PRO A 173 7.91 11.87 2.91
CA PRO A 173 8.66 12.86 2.14
C PRO A 173 10.13 12.49 1.89
N SER A 174 10.73 11.69 2.78
CA SER A 174 12.13 11.29 2.69
C SER A 174 12.37 10.07 1.78
N ILE A 175 11.33 9.46 1.21
CA ILE A 175 11.48 8.39 0.23
C ILE A 175 11.84 9.01 -1.13
N THR A 176 13.08 8.78 -1.58
CA THR A 176 13.53 9.24 -2.90
C THR A 176 13.19 8.22 -3.98
N THR A 177 12.58 8.65 -5.07
CA THR A 177 12.51 7.88 -6.31
C THR A 177 13.81 8.09 -7.07
N VAL A 178 14.59 7.02 -7.27
CA VAL A 178 15.65 7.05 -8.27
C VAL A 178 14.95 6.86 -9.62
N GLN A 179 14.95 7.90 -10.46
CA GLN A 179 14.61 7.73 -11.87
C GLN A 179 15.73 6.87 -12.48
N LEU A 180 15.46 5.58 -12.64
CA LEU A 180 16.28 4.67 -13.43
C LEU A 180 16.03 4.90 -14.92
#